data_AF-A0A7V5WMV3-F1
#
_entry.id   AF-A0A7V5WMV3-F1
#
_cell.length_a   1.000
_cell.length_b   1.000
_cell.length_c   1.000
_cell.angle_alpha   90.00
_cell.angle_beta   90.00
_cell.angle_gamma   90.00
#
_symmetry.space_group_name_H-M   'P 1'
#
loop_
_entity.id
_entity.type
_entity.pdbx_description
1 polymer ?
#
loop_
_entity_poly.entity_id
_entity_poly.type
_entity_poly.pdbx_seq_one_letter_code
_entity_poly.pdbx_strand_id
1 'polypeptide(L)' 'MDKIVGMVLGTEDASPLAFWFSVADSTKVQLDDIIFIRVKDPADEGIDVNFYGIVDEVRRRYEGIQFE' A
#
# COMPACT_ATOMS: atom_id res chain seq x y z
N MET A 1 -6.42 -2.65 17.39
CA MET A 1 -7.25 -2.25 16.25
C MET A 1 -6.28 -1.92 15.14
N ASP A 2 -6.42 -2.56 13.98
CA ASP A 2 -5.48 -2.35 12.87
C ASP A 2 -5.60 -0.90 12.38
N LYS A 3 -4.47 -0.20 12.23
CA LYS A 3 -4.45 1.19 11.79
C LYS A 3 -4.45 1.21 10.27
N ILE A 4 -5.43 1.90 9.66
CA ILE A 4 -5.38 2.19 8.22
C ILE A 4 -4.27 3.21 7.98
N VAL A 5 -3.24 2.81 7.23
CA VAL A 5 -2.09 3.64 6.89
C VAL A 5 -2.15 4.23 5.48
N GLY A 6 -3.13 3.79 4.67
CA GLY A 6 -3.16 4.12 3.26
C GLY A 6 -4.18 3.35 2.44
N MET A 7 -4.12 3.56 1.12
CA MET A 7 -4.91 2.82 0.12
C MET A 7 -4.04 2.48 -1.09
N VAL A 8 -4.18 1.26 -1.63
CA VAL A 8 -3.47 0.83 -2.83
C VAL A 8 -3.79 1.78 -4.00
N LEU A 9 -2.75 2.21 -4.71
CA LEU A 9 -2.86 3.08 -5.88
C LEU A 9 -3.01 2.23 -7.13
N GLY A 10 -4.13 2.37 -7.84
CA GLY A 10 -4.36 1.69 -9.13
C GLY A 10 -3.77 2.42 -10.34
N THR A 11 -3.16 3.61 -10.14
CA THR A 11 -2.46 4.36 -11.20
C THR A 11 -1.03 3.88 -11.44
N GLU A 12 -0.50 3.07 -10.53
CA GLU A 12 0.77 2.35 -10.69
C GLU A 12 0.45 0.85 -10.72
N ASP A 13 1.38 0.04 -11.22
CA ASP A 13 1.19 -1.41 -11.25
C ASP A 13 0.98 -1.99 -9.84
N ALA A 14 -0.04 -2.84 -9.71
CA ALA A 14 -0.41 -3.51 -8.47
C ALA A 14 -0.55 -5.01 -8.69
N SER A 15 0.23 -5.79 -7.96
CA SER A 15 0.18 -7.25 -7.90
C SER A 15 0.20 -7.70 -6.44
N PRO A 16 -0.17 -8.96 -6.14
CA PRO A 16 -0.03 -9.49 -4.78
C PRO A 16 1.39 -9.45 -4.20
N LEU A 17 2.43 -9.34 -5.04
CA LEU A 17 3.84 -9.33 -4.62
C LEU A 17 4.43 -7.94 -4.52
N ALA A 18 3.88 -6.95 -5.22
CA ALA A 18 4.37 -5.58 -5.26
C ALA A 18 3.27 -4.62 -5.68
N PHE A 19 3.10 -3.53 -4.93
CA PHE A 19 2.12 -2.48 -5.22
C PHE A 19 2.52 -1.16 -4.56
N TRP A 20 2.00 -0.06 -5.09
CA TRP A 20 2.08 1.26 -4.48
C TRP A 20 0.85 1.53 -3.62
N PHE A 21 1.00 2.28 -2.52
CA PHE A 21 -0.12 2.79 -1.75
C PHE A 21 0.11 4.24 -1.34
N SER A 22 -0.97 5.01 -1.25
CA SER A 22 -0.91 6.37 -0.68
C SER A 22 -0.68 6.28 0.82
N VAL A 23 0.12 7.18 1.38
CA VAL A 23 0.23 7.31 2.83
C VAL A 23 -0.91 8.23 3.31
N ALA A 24 -1.72 7.74 4.24
CA ALA A 24 -2.83 8.50 4.82
C ALA A 24 -2.31 9.73 5.59
N ASP A 25 -3.15 10.76 5.67
CA ASP A 25 -2.83 11.97 6.41
C ASP A 25 -2.41 11.66 7.86
N SER A 26 -1.42 12.42 8.35
CA SER A 26 -0.86 12.26 9.70
C SER A 26 -0.33 10.85 10.00
N THR A 27 -0.01 10.07 8.96
CA THR A 27 0.68 8.79 9.08
C THR A 27 2.11 8.91 8.54
N LYS A 28 3.02 8.17 9.17
CA LYS A 28 4.39 7.99 8.71
C LYS A 28 4.56 6.52 8.38
N VAL A 29 5.21 6.26 7.26
CA VAL A 29 5.64 4.94 6.80
C VAL A 29 7.10 5.10 6.40
N GLN A 30 7.92 4.12 6.75
CA GLN A 30 9.36 4.12 6.50
C GLN A 30 9.80 2.75 5.97
N LEU A 31 11.04 2.68 5.51
CA LEU A 31 11.67 1.41 5.13
C LEU A 31 11.59 0.41 6.29
N ASP A 32 11.49 -0.85 5.93
CA ASP A 32 11.39 -2.00 6.83
C ASP A 32 10.10 -2.09 7.66
N ASP A 33 9.17 -1.14 7.53
CA ASP A 33 7.83 -1.29 8.14
C ASP A 33 7.12 -2.51 7.54
N ILE A 34 6.54 -3.34 8.40
CA ILE A 34 5.69 -4.46 7.98
C ILE A 34 4.26 -3.94 7.83
N ILE A 35 3.70 -4.16 6.65
CA ILE A 35 2.32 -3.78 6.31
C ILE A 35 1.55 -4.99 5.82
N PHE A 36 0.24 -4.92 5.91
CA PHE A 36 -0.63 -5.87 5.24
C PHE A 36 -1.77 -5.15 4.54
N ILE A 37 -2.24 -5.76 3.45
CA ILE A 37 -3.48 -5.37 2.79
C ILE A 37 -4.51 -6.47 2.97
N ARG A 38 -5.75 -6.06 3.17
CA ARG A 38 -6.90 -6.97 3.22
C ARG A 38 -7.67 -6.84 1.92
N VAL A 39 -7.82 -7.96 1.21
CA VAL A 39 -8.52 -8.04 -0.07
C VAL A 39 -9.62 -9.07 0.06
N LYS A 40 -10.80 -8.79 -0.46
CA LYS A 40 -11.86 -9.80 -0.56
C LYS A 40 -11.42 -10.91 -1.49
N ASP A 41 -11.59 -12.17 -1.11
CA ASP A 41 -11.33 -13.28 -2.01
C ASP A 41 -12.33 -13.24 -3.18
N PRO A 42 -11.87 -13.09 -4.43
CA PRO A 42 -12.77 -13.11 -5.58
C PRO A 42 -13.39 -14.50 -5.83
N ALA A 43 -12.84 -15.56 -5.24
CA ALA A 43 -13.37 -16.92 -5.34
C ALA A 43 -14.36 -17.27 -4.21
N ASP A 44 -14.33 -16.57 -3.08
CA ASP A 44 -15.24 -16.77 -1.95
C ASP A 44 -15.53 -15.44 -1.23
N GLU A 45 -16.72 -14.86 -1.47
CA GLU A 45 -17.11 -13.54 -0.96
C GLU A 45 -17.13 -13.42 0.57
N GLY A 46 -16.99 -14.52 1.33
CA GLY A 46 -16.97 -14.53 2.79
C GLY A 46 -15.59 -14.51 3.44
N ILE A 47 -14.51 -14.66 2.67
CA ILE A 47 -13.15 -14.80 3.19
C ILE A 47 -12.29 -13.63 2.73
N ASP A 48 -11.68 -12.94 3.69
CA ASP A 48 -10.68 -11.93 3.41
C ASP A 48 -9.28 -12.56 3.33
N VAL A 49 -8.52 -12.22 2.29
CA VAL A 49 -7.12 -12.60 2.14
C VAL A 49 -6.24 -11.44 2.62
N ASN A 50 -5.28 -11.76 3.49
CA ASN A 50 -4.27 -10.78 3.92
C ASN A 50 -2.95 -11.06 3.20
N PHE A 51 -2.46 -10.07 2.45
CA PHE A 51 -1.10 -10.08 1.90
C PHE A 51 -0.21 -9.27 2.80
N TYR A 52 0.90 -9.84 3.24
CA TYR A 52 1.89 -9.20 4.10
C TYR A 52 3.10 -8.81 3.28
N GLY A 53 3.64 -7.62 3.53
CA GLY A 53 4.79 -7.09 2.82
C GLY A 53 5.67 -6.24 3.73
N ILE A 54 6.85 -5.92 3.23
CA ILE A 54 7.79 -4.98 3.82
C ILE A 54 7.90 -3.76 2.91
N VAL A 55 8.02 -2.58 3.48
CA VAL A 55 8.25 -1.35 2.73
C VAL A 55 9.71 -1.29 2.31
N ASP A 56 9.97 -1.33 1.00
CA ASP A 56 11.30 -1.27 0.39
C ASP A 56 11.61 0.08 -0.28
N GLU A 57 10.57 0.87 -0.61
CA GLU A 57 10.71 2.19 -1.23
C GLU A 57 9.65 3.18 -0.71
N VAL A 58 10.07 4.43 -0.45
CA VAL A 58 9.16 5.53 -0.10
C VAL A 58 9.40 6.71 -1.04
N ARG A 59 8.35 7.07 -1.80
CA ARG A 59 8.37 8.15 -2.79
C ARG A 59 7.50 9.30 -2.34
N ARG A 60 7.97 10.54 -2.49
CA ARG A 60 7.14 11.74 -2.35
C ARG A 60 6.92 12.36 -3.72
N ARG A 61 5.72 12.24 -4.26
CA ARG A 61 5.29 13.00 -5.45
C ARG A 61 4.47 14.19 -4.96
N TYR A 62 5.01 15.40 -5.09
CA TYR A 62 4.18 16.59 -5.13
C TYR A 62 3.68 16.75 -6.57
N GLU A 63 2.47 17.28 -6.76
CA GLU A 63 1.95 17.59 -8.09
C GLU A 63 2.98 18.45 -8.87
N GLY A 64 3.75 17.81 -9.75
CA GLY A 64 4.35 18.45 -10.92
C GLY A 64 5.81 18.86 -10.92
N ILE A 65 6.74 18.36 -10.08
CA ILE A 65 8.18 18.56 -10.39
C ILE A 65 9.00 17.30 -10.08
N GLN A 66 9.49 16.69 -11.15
CA GLN A 66 10.59 15.72 -11.14
C GLN A 66 11.87 16.53 -11.35
N PHE A 67 12.71 16.64 -10.32
CA PHE A 67 14.09 17.10 -10.52
C PHE A 67 14.92 15.86 -10.84
N GLU A 68 15.51 15.82 -12.04
CA GLU A 68 16.56 14.85 -12.40
C GLU A 68 17.80 15.03 -11.51
#